data_AF-A0A7S1L818-F1
#
_entry.id   AF-A0A7S1L818-F1
#
_cell.length_a   1.000
_cell.length_b   1.000
_cell.length_c   1.000
_cell.angle_alpha   90.00
_cell.angle_beta   90.00
_cell.angle_gamma   90.00
#
_symmetry.space_group_name_H-M   'P 1'
#
loop_
_entity.id
_entity.type
_entity.pdbx_description
1 polymer ?
#
loop_
_entity_poly.entity_id
_entity_poly.type
_entity_poly.pdbx_seq_one_letter_code
_entity_poly.pdbx_strand_id
1 'polypeptide(L)'
;FATPLAPHACHIIGSARESGSLKWPPGNNAVWPWLRTVDLSACRDLHAIADRAFTGCPALETVAFPTFLEELGEFVLSQCPKLAAVDLSVCTALRTIKQGAFCGCTALVTVEFPPSMETVGKQAFSRCPKLAVANLGAC
;
A
#
# COMPACT_ATOMS: atom_id res chain seq x y z
N PHE A 1 -12.02 -18.02 7.81
CA PHE A 1 -11.11 -17.67 8.91
C PHE A 1 -9.80 -17.22 8.28
N ALA A 2 -9.62 -15.91 8.12
CA ALA A 2 -8.36 -15.34 7.67
C ALA A 2 -7.37 -15.48 8.82
N THR A 3 -6.46 -16.44 8.74
CA THR A 3 -5.36 -16.55 9.71
C THR A 3 -4.46 -15.32 9.55
N PRO A 4 -4.10 -14.62 10.64
CA PRO A 4 -3.19 -13.49 10.58
C PRO A 4 -1.87 -13.94 9.96
N LEU A 5 -1.35 -13.16 9.01
CA LEU A 5 -0.04 -13.40 8.41
C LEU A 5 0.98 -13.58 9.53
N ALA A 6 1.69 -14.70 9.53
CA ALA A 6 2.74 -14.96 10.50
C ALA A 6 3.83 -13.88 10.36
N PRO A 7 4.37 -13.35 11.47
CA PRO A 7 5.27 -12.18 11.48
C PRO A 7 6.63 -12.39 10.77
N HIS A 8 6.92 -13.59 10.25
CA HIS A 8 8.21 -13.94 9.64
C HIS A 8 8.18 -13.99 8.09
N ALA A 9 7.04 -13.75 7.44
CA ALA A 9 6.88 -13.90 5.99
C ALA A 9 6.89 -12.58 5.18
N CYS A 10 7.23 -11.45 5.81
CA CYS A 10 7.04 -10.12 5.24
C CYS A 10 8.30 -9.55 4.55
N HIS A 11 9.18 -10.41 4.02
CA HIS A 11 10.51 -9.96 3.59
C HIS A 11 10.48 -9.04 2.36
N ILE A 12 9.62 -9.27 1.37
CA ILE A 12 9.36 -8.37 0.24
C ILE A 12 7.97 -8.74 -0.30
N ILE A 13 7.00 -7.82 -0.29
CA ILE A 13 5.69 -8.02 -0.94
C ILE A 13 5.88 -7.90 -2.46
N GLY A 14 6.62 -8.88 -2.99
CA GLY A 14 7.13 -9.01 -4.36
C GLY A 14 7.79 -10.38 -4.59
N SER A 15 8.01 -11.20 -3.55
CA SER A 15 8.30 -12.63 -3.65
C SER A 15 7.81 -13.34 -2.39
N ALA A 16 6.51 -13.60 -2.29
CA ALA A 16 5.95 -14.39 -1.19
C ALA A 16 6.25 -15.87 -1.43
N ARG A 17 7.40 -16.35 -0.97
CA ARG A 17 7.66 -17.79 -0.87
C ARG A 17 7.17 -18.31 0.48
N GLU A 18 6.11 -19.11 0.38
CA GLU A 18 5.75 -20.25 1.25
C GLU A 18 5.57 -20.02 2.76
N SER A 19 4.33 -19.71 3.16
CA SER A 19 3.56 -20.58 4.09
C SER A 19 2.12 -20.10 4.23
N GLY A 20 1.17 -20.90 3.74
CA GLY A 20 -0.24 -20.82 4.13
C GLY A 20 -1.11 -19.74 3.47
N SER A 21 -1.60 -20.03 2.25
CA SER A 21 -2.91 -19.57 1.72
C SER A 21 -3.09 -18.18 1.07
N LEU A 22 -2.04 -17.49 0.64
CA LEU A 22 -2.17 -16.48 -0.43
C LEU A 22 -1.24 -16.86 -1.59
N LYS A 23 -1.77 -17.61 -2.57
CA LYS A 23 -1.07 -17.87 -3.83
C LYS A 23 -0.97 -16.54 -4.59
N TRP A 24 0.24 -15.97 -4.65
CA TRP A 24 0.52 -14.89 -5.60
C TRP A 24 0.23 -15.40 -7.01
N PRO A 25 -0.55 -14.66 -7.83
CA PRO A 25 -0.69 -15.01 -9.22
C PRO A 25 0.67 -14.89 -9.92
N PRO A 26 0.95 -15.76 -10.91
CA PRO A 26 2.22 -15.72 -11.64
C PRO A 26 2.31 -14.42 -12.43
N GLY A 27 3.18 -13.51 -11.99
CA GLY A 27 3.49 -12.24 -12.66
C GLY A 27 3.36 -11.03 -11.72
N ASN A 28 4.20 -10.02 -11.95
CA ASN A 28 4.25 -8.74 -11.21
C ASN A 28 3.00 -7.85 -11.40
N ASN A 29 1.81 -8.44 -11.51
CA ASN A 29 0.53 -7.75 -11.68
C ASN A 29 -0.58 -8.52 -10.97
N ALA A 30 -0.34 -8.80 -9.69
CA ALA A 30 -1.25 -9.58 -8.88
C ALA A 30 -2.53 -8.79 -8.55
N VAL A 31 -3.57 -8.99 -9.35
CA VAL A 31 -4.90 -8.44 -9.07
C VAL A 31 -5.59 -9.34 -8.05
N TRP A 32 -5.96 -8.79 -6.90
CA TRP A 32 -6.69 -9.50 -5.85
C TRP A 32 -8.16 -9.05 -5.83
N PRO A 33 -9.04 -9.68 -6.64
CA PRO A 33 -10.43 -9.24 -6.81
C PRO A 33 -11.28 -9.33 -5.53
N TRP A 34 -10.86 -10.12 -4.55
CA TRP A 34 -11.58 -10.35 -3.29
C TRP A 34 -10.93 -9.69 -2.07
N LEU A 35 -9.75 -9.08 -2.23
CA LEU A 35 -9.01 -8.51 -1.11
C LEU A 35 -9.65 -7.21 -0.68
N ARG A 36 -10.26 -7.21 0.51
CA ARG A 36 -10.96 -6.06 1.09
C ARG A 36 -10.10 -5.24 2.03
N THR A 37 -9.27 -5.93 2.81
CA THR A 37 -8.45 -5.32 3.85
C THR A 37 -7.07 -5.93 3.80
N VAL A 38 -6.03 -5.10 3.86
CA VAL A 38 -4.64 -5.53 3.97
C VAL A 38 -4.10 -5.06 5.30
N ASP A 39 -3.59 -5.97 6.11
CA ASP A 39 -2.93 -5.64 7.37
C ASP A 39 -1.47 -6.07 7.34
N LEU A 40 -0.58 -5.08 7.25
CA LEU A 40 0.88 -5.23 7.29
C LEU A 40 1.47 -4.64 8.55
N SER A 41 0.65 -4.18 9.51
CA SER A 41 1.11 -3.51 10.73
C SER A 41 2.00 -4.40 11.61
N ALA A 42 1.79 -5.72 11.56
CA ALA A 42 2.59 -6.71 12.29
C ALA A 42 3.96 -7.00 11.65
N CYS A 43 4.21 -6.52 10.43
CA CYS A 43 5.43 -6.80 9.69
C CYS A 43 6.57 -5.87 10.10
N ARG A 44 7.38 -6.32 11.05
CA ARG A 44 8.51 -5.52 11.58
C ARG A 44 9.71 -5.44 10.64
N ASP A 45 9.87 -6.42 9.74
CA ASP A 45 10.98 -6.47 8.79
C ASP A 45 10.59 -6.01 7.36
N LEU A 46 9.38 -5.44 7.19
CA LEU A 46 8.91 -4.94 5.91
C LEU A 46 9.37 -3.49 5.70
N HIS A 47 10.53 -3.36 5.05
CA HIS A 47 11.15 -2.06 4.74
C HIS A 47 10.65 -1.49 3.41
N ALA A 48 10.24 -2.32 2.46
CA ALA A 48 9.79 -1.87 1.15
C ALA A 48 8.64 -2.74 0.61
N ILE A 49 7.67 -2.09 -0.03
CA ILE A 49 6.63 -2.78 -0.81
C ILE A 49 6.99 -2.70 -2.28
N ALA A 50 7.09 -3.86 -2.94
CA ALA A 50 7.52 -3.94 -4.32
C ALA A 50 6.49 -3.34 -5.28
N ASP A 51 6.97 -2.98 -6.46
CA ASP A 51 6.14 -2.40 -7.52
C ASP A 51 4.94 -3.31 -7.83
N ARG A 52 3.78 -2.68 -7.97
CA ARG A 52 2.50 -3.33 -8.30
C ARG A 52 2.02 -4.41 -7.33
N ALA A 53 2.48 -4.41 -6.09
CA ALA A 53 2.09 -5.38 -5.07
C ALA A 53 0.56 -5.56 -4.89
N PHE A 54 -0.19 -4.45 -4.92
CA PHE A 54 -1.65 -4.41 -4.76
C PHE A 54 -2.35 -3.70 -5.93
N THR A 55 -1.74 -3.70 -7.12
CA THR A 55 -2.35 -3.06 -8.29
C THR A 55 -3.66 -3.74 -8.67
N GLY A 56 -4.66 -2.93 -8.95
CA GLY A 56 -5.93 -3.36 -9.53
C GLY A 56 -6.80 -4.12 -8.54
N CYS A 57 -6.72 -3.86 -7.24
CA CYS A 57 -7.61 -4.51 -6.26
C CYS A 57 -8.99 -3.80 -6.23
N PRO A 58 -10.04 -4.33 -6.90
CA PRO A 58 -11.34 -3.67 -7.01
C PRO A 58 -12.12 -3.66 -5.69
N ALA A 59 -11.79 -4.56 -4.77
CA ALA A 59 -12.50 -4.74 -3.51
C ALA A 59 -11.78 -4.09 -2.31
N LEU A 60 -10.57 -3.56 -2.50
CA LEU A 60 -9.72 -3.07 -1.40
C LEU A 60 -10.27 -1.77 -0.84
N GLU A 61 -10.66 -1.81 0.42
CA GLU A 61 -11.28 -0.71 1.17
C GLU A 61 -10.29 -0.08 2.14
N THR A 62 -9.45 -0.89 2.81
CA THR A 62 -8.47 -0.41 3.80
C THR A 62 -7.12 -1.11 3.69
N VAL A 63 -6.06 -0.38 4.04
CA VAL A 63 -4.68 -0.88 4.10
C VAL A 63 -4.04 -0.33 5.37
N ALA A 64 -3.52 -1.23 6.22
CA ALA A 64 -2.69 -0.87 7.36
C ALA A 64 -1.22 -1.16 7.04
N PHE A 65 -0.37 -0.16 7.21
CA PHE A 65 1.06 -0.24 6.93
C PHE A 65 1.89 -0.44 8.20
N PRO A 66 3.11 -1.00 8.10
CA PRO A 66 4.01 -1.10 9.23
C PRO A 66 4.72 0.23 9.52
N THR A 67 5.21 0.36 10.75
CA THR A 67 5.92 1.56 11.21
C THR A 67 7.30 1.76 10.56
N PHE A 68 7.94 0.65 10.16
CA PHE A 68 9.30 0.62 9.60
C PHE A 68 9.34 0.65 8.07
N LEU A 69 8.19 0.90 7.42
CA LEU A 69 8.14 0.99 5.96
C LEU A 69 8.93 2.21 5.49
N GLU A 70 9.93 2.01 4.63
CA GLU A 70 10.81 3.06 4.09
C GLU A 70 10.40 3.49 2.67
N GLU A 71 9.94 2.54 1.86
CA GLU A 71 9.64 2.75 0.44
C GLU A 71 8.33 2.09 -0.02
N LEU A 72 7.52 2.88 -0.74
CA LEU A 72 6.41 2.39 -1.56
C LEU A 72 6.82 2.38 -3.03
N GLY A 73 6.83 1.18 -3.62
CA GLY A 73 7.08 0.95 -5.04
C GLY A 73 6.12 1.62 -6.01
N GLU A 74 6.39 1.47 -7.31
CA GLU A 74 5.58 2.04 -8.37
C GLU A 74 4.22 1.34 -8.46
N PHE A 75 3.16 2.14 -8.60
CA PHE A 75 1.79 1.64 -8.79
C PHE A 75 1.28 0.67 -7.70
N VAL A 76 1.87 0.67 -6.50
CA VAL A 76 1.58 -0.29 -5.42
C VAL A 76 0.09 -0.47 -5.14
N LEU A 77 -0.68 0.62 -5.04
CA LEU A 77 -2.14 0.66 -4.84
C LEU A 77 -2.88 1.28 -6.02
N SER A 78 -2.30 1.20 -7.22
CA SER A 78 -2.93 1.71 -8.44
C SER A 78 -4.24 0.97 -8.73
N GLN A 79 -5.24 1.67 -9.29
CA GLN A 79 -6.55 1.12 -9.70
C GLN A 79 -7.31 0.43 -8.56
N CYS A 80 -7.30 1.03 -7.36
CA CYS A 80 -8.11 0.59 -6.22
C CYS A 80 -9.34 1.50 -6.06
N PRO A 81 -10.45 1.25 -6.78
CA PRO A 81 -11.61 2.15 -6.82
C PRO A 81 -12.40 2.24 -5.50
N LYS A 82 -12.16 1.34 -4.54
CA LYS A 82 -12.82 1.31 -3.24
C LYS A 82 -11.97 1.82 -2.07
N LEU A 83 -10.69 2.10 -2.32
CA LEU A 83 -9.79 2.56 -1.29
C LEU A 83 -10.17 3.99 -0.92
N ALA A 84 -10.76 4.18 0.27
CA ALA A 84 -11.34 5.46 0.66
C ALA A 84 -10.39 6.33 1.49
N ALA A 85 -9.55 5.69 2.31
CA ALA A 85 -8.60 6.35 3.19
C ALA A 85 -7.30 5.57 3.23
N VAL A 86 -6.19 6.30 3.32
CA VAL A 86 -4.85 5.74 3.45
C VAL A 86 -4.14 6.47 4.59
N ASP A 87 -3.76 5.72 5.61
CA ASP A 87 -2.99 6.22 6.74
C ASP A 87 -1.53 5.77 6.60
N LEU A 88 -0.66 6.69 6.21
CA LEU A 88 0.81 6.52 6.21
C LEU A 88 1.46 7.24 7.40
N SER A 89 0.69 7.86 8.30
CA SER A 89 1.22 8.62 9.44
C SER A 89 2.01 7.72 10.40
N VAL A 90 1.59 6.45 10.50
CA VAL A 90 2.26 5.40 11.27
C VAL A 90 3.63 5.02 10.71
N CYS A 91 3.88 5.25 9.42
CA CYS A 91 5.12 4.89 8.73
C CYS A 91 6.20 5.94 8.97
N THR A 92 6.74 6.02 10.18
CA THR A 92 7.74 7.01 10.58
C THR A 92 9.07 6.92 9.82
N ALA A 93 9.32 5.81 9.13
CA ALA A 93 10.50 5.59 8.31
C ALA A 93 10.25 5.86 6.81
N LEU A 94 9.01 6.13 6.40
CA LEU A 94 8.65 6.23 4.98
C LEU A 94 9.21 7.53 4.43
N ARG A 95 10.12 7.40 3.46
CA ARG A 95 10.79 8.52 2.79
C ARG A 95 10.29 8.70 1.37
N THR A 96 9.97 7.60 0.69
CA THR A 96 9.74 7.61 -0.75
C THR A 96 8.45 6.91 -1.13
N ILE A 97 7.59 7.62 -1.86
CA ILE A 97 6.46 7.07 -2.59
C ILE A 97 6.80 7.16 -4.07
N LYS A 98 6.90 6.05 -4.79
CA LYS A 98 7.25 6.07 -6.22
C LYS A 98 6.08 6.44 -7.12
N GLN A 99 6.36 6.50 -8.42
CA GLN A 99 5.43 6.93 -9.46
C GLN A 99 4.10 6.13 -9.39
N GLY A 100 3.00 6.87 -9.43
CA GLY A 100 1.67 6.27 -9.58
C GLY A 100 1.20 5.38 -8.43
N ALA A 101 1.81 5.44 -7.25
CA ALA A 101 1.52 4.54 -6.13
C ALA A 101 0.03 4.41 -5.79
N PHE A 102 -0.75 5.50 -5.87
CA PHE A 102 -2.21 5.53 -5.66
C PHE A 102 -2.99 5.92 -6.92
N CYS A 103 -2.41 5.75 -8.12
CA CYS A 103 -3.01 6.18 -9.36
C CYS A 103 -4.36 5.48 -9.63
N GLY A 104 -5.42 6.23 -9.89
CA GLY A 104 -6.74 5.65 -10.20
C GLY A 104 -7.54 5.19 -8.98
N CYS A 105 -7.18 5.60 -7.76
CA CYS A 105 -8.02 5.39 -6.59
C CYS A 105 -9.19 6.37 -6.59
N THR A 106 -10.31 5.97 -7.19
CA THR A 106 -11.47 6.87 -7.40
C THR A 106 -12.27 7.15 -6.14
N ALA A 107 -12.19 6.30 -5.12
CA ALA A 107 -12.81 6.52 -3.82
C ALA A 107 -11.90 7.25 -2.82
N LEU A 108 -10.61 7.45 -3.11
CA LEU A 108 -9.65 7.97 -2.14
C LEU A 108 -9.99 9.41 -1.78
N VAL A 109 -10.34 9.64 -0.52
CA VAL A 109 -10.74 10.95 0.02
C VAL A 109 -9.63 11.57 0.86
N THR A 110 -9.01 10.75 1.71
CA THR A 110 -8.01 11.19 2.68
C THR A 110 -6.71 10.40 2.54
N VAL A 111 -5.59 11.12 2.59
CA VAL A 111 -4.25 10.55 2.70
C VAL A 111 -3.52 11.27 3.80
N GLU A 112 -3.05 10.52 4.78
CA GLU A 112 -2.19 11.04 5.85
C GLU A 112 -0.76 10.63 5.56
N PHE A 113 0.13 11.62 5.44
CA PHE A 113 1.55 11.39 5.18
C PHE A 113 2.33 11.39 6.50
N PRO A 114 3.42 10.62 6.59
CA PRO A 114 4.32 10.70 7.72
C PRO A 114 5.15 11.99 7.69
N PRO A 115 5.64 12.46 8.84
CA PRO A 115 6.50 13.65 8.91
C PRO A 115 7.86 13.42 8.22
N SER A 116 8.29 12.16 8.07
CA SER A 116 9.55 11.77 7.41
C SER A 116 9.48 11.74 5.88
N MET A 117 8.33 12.11 5.29
CA MET A 117 8.10 12.01 3.86
C MET A 117 9.01 12.96 3.08
N GLU A 118 9.91 12.43 2.24
CA GLU A 118 10.88 13.22 1.48
C GLU A 118 10.46 13.39 0.01
N THR A 119 10.03 12.30 -0.65
CA THR A 119 9.80 12.26 -2.09
C THR A 119 8.48 11.61 -2.45
N VAL A 120 7.63 12.34 -3.19
CA VAL A 120 6.41 11.80 -3.80
C VAL A 120 6.57 11.75 -5.32
N GLY A 121 6.42 10.55 -5.87
CA GLY A 121 6.62 10.26 -7.27
C GLY A 121 5.57 10.93 -8.16
N LYS A 122 5.94 11.11 -9.44
CA LYS A 122 5.02 11.67 -10.45
C LYS A 122 3.73 10.87 -10.47
N GLN A 123 2.60 11.56 -10.66
CA GLN A 123 1.29 10.91 -10.79
C GLN A 123 0.89 10.00 -9.60
N ALA A 124 1.54 10.10 -8.44
CA ALA A 124 1.22 9.26 -7.27
C ALA A 124 -0.29 9.26 -6.96
N PHE A 125 -0.96 10.40 -7.12
CA PHE A 125 -2.42 10.56 -6.91
C PHE A 125 -3.17 10.90 -8.20
N SER A 126 -2.64 10.51 -9.36
CA SER A 126 -3.32 10.76 -10.64
C SER A 126 -4.66 10.02 -10.66
N ARG A 127 -5.69 10.61 -11.29
CA ARG A 127 -7.03 10.02 -11.39
C ARG A 127 -7.69 9.71 -10.03
N CYS A 128 -7.39 10.49 -9.00
CA CYS A 128 -8.08 10.45 -7.70
C CYS A 128 -9.02 11.67 -7.56
N PRO A 129 -10.20 11.68 -8.22
CA PRO A 129 -11.08 12.85 -8.25
C PRO A 129 -11.69 13.22 -6.90
N LYS A 130 -11.70 12.30 -5.92
CA LYS A 130 -12.26 12.52 -4.59
C LYS A 130 -11.24 12.94 -3.54
N LEU A 131 -9.95 13.01 -3.91
CA LEU A 131 -8.89 13.35 -2.97
C LEU A 131 -9.10 14.81 -2.52
N ALA A 132 -9.58 14.97 -1.29
CA ALA A 132 -9.95 16.27 -0.74
C ALA A 132 -8.95 16.74 0.31
N VAL A 133 -8.32 15.79 1.02
CA VAL A 133 -7.43 16.09 2.14
C VAL A 133 -6.15 15.29 2.02
N ALA A 134 -5.04 16.00 1.89
CA ALA A 134 -3.69 15.48 1.99
C ALA A 134 -3.06 16.11 3.25
N ASN A 135 -3.14 15.41 4.38
CA ASN A 135 -2.51 15.86 5.62
C ASN A 135 -1.03 15.51 5.54
N LEU A 136 -0.21 16.52 5.23
CA LEU A 136 1.24 16.45 5.40
C LEU A 136 1.47 16.35 6.92
N GLY A 137 1.95 15.20 7.40
CA GLY A 137 2.19 14.95 8.83
C GLY A 137 2.80 16.18 9.49
N ALA A 138 2.13 16.64 10.55
CA ALA A 138 2.27 17.97 11.13
C ALA A 138 3.70 18.54 11.13
N CYS A 139 3.83 19.76 10.61
CA CYS A 139 4.98 20.63 10.83
C CYS A 139 5.18 20.96 12.31
#